data_AF-A0AAV4A0V1-F1
#
_entry.id   AF-A0AAV4A0V1-F1
#
_cell.length_a   1.000
_cell.length_b   1.000
_cell.length_c   1.000
_cell.angle_alpha   90.00
_cell.angle_beta   90.00
_cell.angle_gamma   90.00
#
_symmetry.space_group_name_H-M   'P 1'
#
loop_
_entity.id
_entity.type
_entity.pdbx_description
1 polymer ?
#
loop_
_entity_poly.entity_id
_entity_poly.type
_entity_poly.pdbx_seq_one_letter_code
_entity_poly.pdbx_strand_id
1 'polypeptide(L)'
;MPAASVTIIEDLEGEHFNDSDCEALPELGGWGSKETVNDLKFGDELTLDQRRQLEQVALMYSSIFSDRPGTASTEEHCMELTSSIPVRQRPYLVPYAMNSERWKTWGSSGRILPLTLLLW
;
A
#
# COMPACT_ATOMS: atom_id res chain seq x y z
N MET A 1 -23.70 6.46 -45.98
CA MET A 1 -22.68 6.94 -45.01
C MET A 1 -23.30 8.09 -44.22
N PRO A 2 -23.53 7.96 -42.91
CA PRO A 2 -23.87 9.12 -42.08
C PRO A 2 -22.60 9.71 -41.46
N ALA A 3 -22.42 11.02 -41.62
CA ALA A 3 -21.39 11.81 -40.95
C ALA A 3 -21.77 11.99 -39.47
N ALA A 4 -20.86 11.66 -38.55
CA ALA A 4 -20.98 11.99 -37.14
C ALA A 4 -20.36 13.37 -36.89
N SER A 5 -21.13 14.29 -36.32
CA SER A 5 -20.64 15.59 -35.84
C SER A 5 -19.96 15.43 -34.48
N VAL A 6 -18.73 15.91 -34.35
CA VAL A 6 -18.04 16.05 -33.07
C VAL A 6 -18.48 17.38 -32.44
N THR A 7 -19.17 17.32 -31.30
CA THR A 7 -19.40 18.48 -30.45
C THR A 7 -18.30 18.51 -29.40
N ILE A 8 -17.45 19.54 -29.47
CA ILE A 8 -16.50 19.90 -28.42
C ILE A 8 -17.35 20.43 -27.26
N ILE A 9 -17.30 19.80 -26.10
CA ILE A 9 -17.80 20.37 -24.86
C ILE A 9 -16.62 21.15 -24.26
N GLU A 10 -16.59 22.45 -24.55
CA GLU A 10 -15.85 23.41 -23.73
C GLU A 10 -16.80 23.85 -22.62
N ASP A 11 -16.69 23.25 -21.44
CA ASP A 11 -17.19 23.84 -20.21
C ASP A 11 -16.04 23.81 -19.19
N LEU A 12 -15.31 24.92 -19.15
CA LEU A 12 -14.40 25.28 -18.08
C LEU A 12 -15.23 25.85 -16.92
N GLU A 13 -15.59 25.01 -15.97
CA GLU A 13 -15.93 25.47 -14.62
C GLU A 13 -14.94 24.83 -13.65
N GLY A 14 -14.03 25.66 -13.14
CA GLY A 14 -13.11 25.28 -12.09
C GLY A 14 -13.89 25.10 -10.79
N GLU A 15 -14.19 23.86 -10.44
CA GLU A 15 -14.67 23.50 -9.11
C GLU A 15 -13.61 23.92 -8.07
N HIS A 16 -13.95 24.96 -7.31
CA HIS A 16 -13.24 25.34 -6.10
C HIS A 16 -13.50 24.25 -5.06
N PHE A 17 -12.60 23.28 -4.96
CA PHE A 17 -12.61 22.29 -3.89
C PHE A 17 -12.46 23.03 -2.55
N ASN A 18 -13.55 23.10 -1.81
CA ASN A 18 -13.60 23.66 -0.47
C ASN A 18 -12.99 22.63 0.49
N ASP A 19 -11.79 22.92 1.02
CA ASP A 19 -11.03 22.09 1.97
C ASP A 19 -11.69 22.02 3.37
N SER A 20 -13.01 21.90 3.45
CA SER A 20 -13.76 22.02 4.72
C SER A 20 -14.39 20.73 5.25
N ASP A 21 -14.43 19.63 4.49
CA ASP A 21 -14.98 18.35 4.96
C ASP A 21 -13.93 17.23 4.86
N CYS A 22 -12.81 17.42 5.55
CA CYS A 22 -11.90 16.32 5.92
C CYS A 22 -12.49 15.58 7.13
N GLU A 23 -13.60 14.89 6.90
CA GLU A 23 -14.14 13.87 7.80
C GLU A 23 -12.99 13.00 8.32
N ALA A 24 -12.85 12.96 9.64
CA ALA A 24 -11.73 12.39 10.35
C ALA A 24 -11.50 10.93 9.93
N LEU A 25 -10.53 10.73 9.04
CA LEU A 25 -10.02 9.40 8.71
C LEU A 25 -9.58 8.75 10.03
N PRO A 26 -10.01 7.51 10.33
CA PRO A 26 -9.51 6.80 11.49
C PRO A 26 -7.99 6.76 11.37
N GLU A 27 -7.29 7.29 12.37
CA GLU A 27 -5.83 7.31 12.44
C GLU A 27 -5.35 5.87 12.21
N LEU A 28 -4.88 5.56 11.00
CA LEU A 28 -4.14 4.33 10.76
C LEU A 28 -2.97 4.41 11.71
N GLY A 29 -2.93 3.50 12.71
CA GLY A 29 -1.90 3.46 13.72
C GLY A 29 -0.56 3.66 13.03
N GLY A 30 0.07 4.82 13.30
CA GLY A 30 1.20 5.27 12.52
C GLY A 30 2.29 4.20 12.54
N TRP A 31 2.94 3.97 11.40
CA TRP A 31 4.21 3.26 11.36
C TRP A 31 5.23 4.10 12.14
N GLY A 32 5.22 3.94 13.47
CA GLY A 32 6.27 4.45 14.34
C GLY A 32 7.49 3.59 14.10
N SER A 33 8.50 4.16 13.44
CA SER A 33 9.80 3.53 13.27
C SER A 33 10.34 3.13 14.64
N LYS A 34 10.64 1.85 14.83
CA LYS A 34 11.02 1.34 16.16
C LYS A 34 12.49 1.55 16.48
N GLU A 35 13.34 1.68 15.47
CA GLU A 35 14.78 1.71 15.60
C GLU A 35 15.39 2.76 14.65
N THR A 36 16.49 3.38 15.06
CA THR A 36 17.22 4.41 14.31
C THR A 36 18.73 4.20 14.38
N VAL A 37 19.50 5.01 13.65
CA VAL A 37 20.99 4.99 13.67
C VAL A 37 21.57 5.16 15.08
N ASN A 38 20.85 5.83 15.98
CA ASN A 38 21.30 6.05 17.35
C ASN A 38 21.21 4.78 18.23
N ASP A 39 20.45 3.77 17.78
CA ASP A 39 20.25 2.52 18.53
C ASP A 39 21.32 1.46 18.19
N LEU A 40 22.28 1.80 17.32
CA LEU A 40 23.37 0.93 16.92
C LEU A 40 24.37 0.70 18.07
N LYS A 41 24.62 -0.58 18.37
CA LYS A 41 25.65 -0.98 19.34
C LYS A 41 26.90 -1.46 18.62
N PHE A 42 28.03 -0.82 18.91
CA PHE A 42 29.35 -1.23 18.44
C PHE A 42 29.99 -2.18 19.46
N GLY A 43 30.74 -3.18 18.99
CA GLY A 43 31.46 -4.11 19.87
C GLY A 43 32.64 -3.47 20.60
N ASP A 44 32.96 -3.98 21.79
CA ASP A 44 34.02 -3.44 22.65
C ASP A 44 35.45 -3.73 22.14
N GLU A 45 35.60 -4.62 21.17
CA GLU A 45 36.90 -5.02 20.58
C GLU A 45 37.39 -4.05 19.47
N LEU A 46 36.61 -3.02 19.15
CA LEU A 46 36.95 -2.04 18.12
C LEU A 46 37.93 -0.99 18.64
N THR A 47 38.99 -0.73 17.87
CA THR A 47 39.86 0.43 18.10
C THR A 47 39.07 1.73 17.86
N LEU A 48 39.49 2.83 18.51
CA LEU A 48 38.84 4.14 18.39
C LEU A 48 38.70 4.60 16.93
N ASP A 49 39.72 4.35 16.11
CA ASP A 49 39.71 4.74 14.70
C ASP A 49 38.71 3.90 13.88
N GLN A 50 38.63 2.60 14.12
CA GLN A 50 37.68 1.72 13.45
C GLN A 50 36.23 2.04 13.84
N ARG A 51 36.00 2.34 15.13
CA ARG A 51 34.69 2.75 15.61
C ARG A 51 34.24 4.05 14.93
N ARG A 52 35.13 5.03 14.83
CA ARG A 52 34.85 6.30 14.16
C ARG A 52 34.51 6.12 12.67
N GLN A 53 35.21 5.22 11.98
CA GLN A 53 34.90 4.88 10.59
C GLN A 53 33.51 4.24 10.46
N LEU A 54 33.16 3.33 11.37
CA LEU A 54 31.85 2.69 11.42
C LEU A 54 30.71 3.67 11.69
N GLU A 55 30.89 4.59 12.64
CA GLU A 55 29.94 5.67 12.92
C GLU A 55 29.73 6.56 11.69
N GLN A 56 30.80 6.89 10.97
CA GLN A 56 30.72 7.68 9.74
C GLN A 56 29.95 6.95 8.63
N VAL A 57 30.15 5.65 8.46
CA VAL A 57 29.41 4.82 7.49
C VAL A 57 27.93 4.71 7.89
N ALA A 58 27.65 4.50 9.17
CA ALA A 58 26.28 4.40 9.68
C ALA A 58 25.50 5.70 9.47
N LEU A 59 26.12 6.86 9.68
CA LEU A 59 25.53 8.17 9.40
C LEU A 59 25.28 8.38 7.90
N MET A 60 26.23 7.97 7.06
CA MET A 60 26.12 8.10 5.60
C MET A 60 24.93 7.32 5.03
N TYR A 61 24.64 6.15 5.59
CA TYR A 61 23.51 5.32 5.19
C TYR A 61 22.34 5.35 6.17
N SER A 62 22.16 6.46 6.89
CA SER A 62 21.11 6.58 7.91
C SER A 62 19.69 6.27 7.41
N SER A 63 19.42 6.50 6.13
CA SER A 63 18.13 6.23 5.49
C SER A 63 17.74 4.75 5.44
N ILE A 64 18.70 3.82 5.50
CA ILE A 64 18.38 2.37 5.42
C ILE A 64 17.78 1.82 6.70
N PHE A 65 18.01 2.50 7.84
CA PHE A 65 17.51 2.12 9.15
C PHE A 65 16.10 2.70 9.41
N SER A 66 15.50 3.35 8.41
CA SER A 66 14.14 3.84 8.53
C SER A 66 13.16 2.75 8.11
N ASP A 67 12.18 2.47 8.97
CA ASP A 67 11.01 1.64 8.62
C ASP A 67 10.11 2.31 7.56
N ARG A 68 10.38 3.57 7.22
CA ARG A 68 9.68 4.27 6.14
C ARG A 68 10.14 3.69 4.81
N PRO A 69 9.23 3.13 3.99
CA PRO A 69 9.61 2.67 2.67
C PRO A 69 10.17 3.85 1.87
N GLY A 70 11.33 3.64 1.25
CA GLY A 70 11.96 4.62 0.37
C GLY A 70 11.17 4.82 -0.92
N THR A 71 11.53 5.84 -1.68
CA THR A 71 10.99 6.03 -3.03
C THR A 71 11.68 5.07 -3.98
N ALA A 72 10.94 4.11 -4.52
CA ALA A 72 11.43 3.26 -5.60
C ALA A 72 10.99 3.87 -6.94
N SER A 73 11.89 3.83 -7.93
CA SER A 73 11.53 4.11 -9.32
C SER A 73 10.74 2.93 -9.86
N THR A 74 9.41 3.01 -9.75
CA THR A 74 8.50 1.98 -10.24
C THR A 74 8.00 2.38 -11.62
N GLU A 75 8.06 1.45 -12.57
CA GLU A 75 7.39 1.58 -13.85
C GLU A 75 6.01 0.90 -13.78
N GLU A 76 4.99 1.52 -14.37
CA GLU A 76 3.66 0.94 -14.41
C GLU A 76 3.63 -0.24 -15.37
N HIS A 77 3.39 -1.44 -14.85
CA HIS A 77 3.23 -2.63 -15.68
C HIS A 77 1.86 -2.63 -16.37
N CYS A 78 1.85 -2.34 -17.67
CA CYS A 78 0.66 -2.50 -18.50
C CYS A 78 0.50 -3.97 -18.93
N MET A 79 -0.63 -4.60 -18.60
CA MET A 79 -0.94 -5.94 -19.07
C MET A 79 -1.58 -5.88 -20.46
N GLU A 80 -0.93 -6.49 -21.46
CA GLU A 80 -1.54 -6.67 -22.78
C GLU A 80 -2.70 -7.66 -22.69
N LEU A 81 -3.92 -7.20 -23.03
CA LEU A 81 -5.12 -8.01 -22.94
C LEU A 81 -5.36 -8.83 -24.21
N THR A 82 -5.64 -10.12 -24.06
CA THR A 82 -6.11 -10.98 -25.18
C THR A 82 -7.48 -10.53 -25.69
N SER A 83 -8.33 -9.97 -24.82
CA SER A 83 -9.65 -9.45 -25.16
C SER A 83 -10.02 -8.27 -24.27
N SER A 84 -10.71 -7.27 -24.83
CA SER A 84 -11.22 -6.09 -24.09
C SER A 84 -12.48 -6.39 -23.26
N ILE A 85 -13.08 -7.57 -23.42
CA ILE A 85 -14.28 -7.97 -22.69
C ILE A 85 -13.86 -8.63 -21.37
N PRO A 86 -14.33 -8.14 -20.20
CA PRO A 86 -13.98 -8.72 -18.91
C PRO A 86 -14.60 -10.11 -18.73
N VAL A 87 -13.79 -11.07 -18.30
CA VAL A 87 -14.24 -12.45 -18.05
C VAL A 87 -14.67 -12.59 -16.58
N ARG A 88 -15.96 -12.92 -16.37
CA ARG A 88 -16.50 -13.22 -15.03
C ARG A 88 -16.56 -14.73 -14.81
N GLN A 89 -15.86 -15.23 -13.79
CA GLN A 89 -15.89 -16.65 -13.43
C GLN A 89 -16.36 -16.82 -11.98
N ARG A 90 -17.21 -17.83 -11.74
CA ARG A 90 -17.56 -18.23 -10.38
C ARG A 90 -16.35 -18.92 -9.76
N PRO A 91 -15.98 -18.59 -8.50
CA PRO A 91 -14.89 -19.27 -7.83
C PRO A 91 -15.18 -20.76 -7.73
N TYR A 92 -14.13 -21.58 -7.80
CA TYR A 92 -14.25 -23.02 -7.60
C TYR A 92 -14.75 -23.35 -6.20
N LEU A 93 -15.46 -24.47 -6.07
CA LEU A 93 -15.83 -25.02 -4.78
C LEU A 93 -14.56 -25.45 -4.06
N VAL A 94 -14.23 -24.76 -2.98
CA VAL A 94 -13.08 -25.09 -2.14
C VAL A 94 -13.52 -26.12 -1.09
N PRO A 95 -12.79 -27.25 -0.94
CA PRO A 95 -13.09 -28.24 0.09
C PRO A 95 -13.07 -27.62 1.50
N TYR A 96 -13.95 -28.12 2.37
CA TYR A 96 -14.15 -27.57 3.72
C TYR A 96 -12.86 -27.47 4.56
N ALA A 97 -12.00 -28.50 4.51
CA ALA A 97 -10.73 -28.52 5.23
C ALA A 97 -9.81 -27.34 4.85
N MET A 98 -9.77 -26.99 3.57
CA MET A 98 -8.90 -25.94 3.02
C MET A 98 -9.49 -24.54 3.24
N ASN A 99 -10.81 -24.41 3.24
CA ASN A 99 -11.47 -23.16 3.63
C ASN A 99 -11.17 -22.78 5.10
N SER A 100 -10.92 -23.77 5.97
CA SER A 100 -10.72 -23.53 7.41
C SER A 100 -9.45 -22.73 7.75
N GLU A 101 -8.45 -22.74 6.87
CA GLU A 101 -7.17 -22.05 7.07
C GLU A 101 -7.16 -20.68 6.39
N ARG A 102 -7.88 -20.55 5.28
CA ARG A 102 -7.96 -19.33 4.48
C ARG A 102 -8.55 -18.15 5.25
N TRP A 103 -9.51 -18.36 6.16
CA TRP A 103 -10.08 -17.28 6.97
C TRP A 103 -9.23 -16.93 8.20
N LYS A 104 -8.30 -17.81 8.62
CA LYS A 104 -7.43 -17.56 9.78
C LYS A 104 -6.37 -16.51 9.49
N THR A 105 -5.87 -16.46 8.25
CA THR A 105 -4.83 -15.50 7.83
C THR A 105 -5.38 -14.17 7.32
N TRP A 106 -6.68 -14.11 7.00
CA TRP A 106 -7.35 -12.93 6.44
C TRP A 106 -8.31 -12.25 7.43
N GLY A 107 -8.46 -12.78 8.64
CA GLY A 107 -9.42 -12.31 9.66
C GLY A 107 -8.83 -11.40 10.75
N SER A 108 -7.56 -10.99 10.69
CA SER A 108 -7.01 -10.07 11.69
C SER A 108 -7.32 -8.59 11.40
N SER A 109 -7.76 -8.27 10.19
CA SER A 109 -8.19 -6.91 9.81
C SER A 109 -9.43 -6.96 8.90
N GLY A 110 -10.60 -6.71 9.49
CA GLY A 110 -11.80 -6.38 8.74
C GLY A 110 -12.88 -7.46 8.76
N ARG A 111 -14.00 -7.13 9.41
CA ARG A 111 -15.19 -7.95 9.58
C ARG A 111 -15.82 -8.29 8.23
N ILE A 112 -16.02 -9.57 7.95
CA ILE A 112 -17.00 -10.02 6.96
C ILE A 112 -18.21 -10.49 7.76
N LEU A 113 -19.28 -9.69 7.77
CA LEU A 113 -20.56 -10.13 8.30
C LEU A 113 -21.12 -11.21 7.35
N PRO A 114 -21.58 -12.37 7.85
CA PRO A 114 -22.22 -13.36 6.99
C PRO A 114 -23.52 -12.80 6.41
N LEU A 115 -23.71 -13.02 5.11
CA LEU A 115 -24.87 -12.67 4.27
C LEU A 115 -26.18 -13.41 4.66
N THR A 116 -26.43 -13.65 5.95
CA THR A 116 -27.61 -14.38 6.44
C THR A 116 -28.69 -13.48 7.04
N LEU A 117 -28.61 -12.16 6.86
CA LEU A 117 -29.63 -11.21 7.34
C LEU A 117 -30.09 -10.29 6.19
N LEU A 118 -30.74 -10.89 5.19
CA LEU A 118 -31.65 -10.19 4.28
C LEU A 118 -32.80 -11.14 3.91
N LEU A 119 -33.64 -11.42 4.91
CA LEU A 119 -35.01 -11.89 4.70
C LEU A 119 -35.88 -11.20 5.76
N TRP A 120 -36.30 -9.98 5.43
CA TRP A 120 -37.59 -9.37 5.79
C TRP A 120 -37.82 -8.16 4.89
#